data_AF-A0A9P0NJ13-F1
#
_entry.id   AF-A0A9P0NJ13-F1
#
_cell.length_a   1.000
_cell.length_b   1.000
_cell.length_c   1.000
_cell.angle_alpha   90.00
_cell.angle_beta   90.00
_cell.angle_gamma   90.00
#
_symmetry.space_group_name_H-M   'P 1'
#
loop_
_entity.id
_entity.type
_entity.pdbx_description
1 polymer ?
#
loop_
_entity_poly.entity_id
_entity_poly.type
_entity_poly.pdbx_seq_one_letter_code
_entity_poly.pdbx_strand_id
1 'polypeptide(L)'
;MSFDNNDRFEASDIVLKKMMCSLPALMFQIFMVCYLFDKLHKQKDSVIFALYSSNWTKMDMKCKKLILLTMRMNNANYKKLKFTRTKVVNLEMFFKTMGDCYTILSVLVNYMKRKY
;
A
#
# COMPACT_ATOMS: atom_id res chain seq x y z
N MET A 1 -6.29 -14.85 -46.70
CA MET A 1 -7.27 -14.06 -45.94
C MET A 1 -6.48 -13.25 -44.91
N SER A 2 -5.98 -12.07 -45.31
CA SER A 2 -5.21 -11.18 -44.42
C SER A 2 -6.20 -10.47 -43.52
N PHE A 3 -6.38 -10.97 -42.29
CA PHE A 3 -6.97 -10.19 -41.22
C PHE A 3 -6.00 -9.05 -40.89
N ASP A 4 -6.43 -7.84 -41.24
CA ASP A 4 -5.60 -6.67 -41.42
C ASP A 4 -4.90 -6.27 -40.10
N ASN A 5 -3.65 -5.83 -40.21
CA ASN A 5 -2.87 -5.39 -39.04
C ASN A 5 -3.50 -4.13 -38.40
N ASN A 6 -4.28 -3.37 -39.18
CA ASN A 6 -5.01 -2.20 -38.77
C ASN A 6 -6.13 -2.50 -37.75
N ASP A 7 -6.95 -3.53 -37.99
CA ASP A 7 -8.03 -3.94 -37.07
C ASP A 7 -7.48 -4.42 -35.72
N ARG A 8 -6.32 -5.08 -35.74
CA ARG A 8 -5.63 -5.55 -34.53
C ARG A 8 -5.03 -4.39 -33.73
N PHE A 9 -4.64 -3.32 -34.40
CA PHE A 9 -4.10 -2.10 -33.80
C PHE A 9 -5.18 -1.27 -33.14
N GLU A 10 -6.30 -1.01 -33.81
CA GLU A 10 -7.45 -0.31 -33.23
C GLU A 10 -7.99 -1.04 -31.99
N ALA A 11 -8.12 -2.38 -32.05
CA ALA A 11 -8.51 -3.19 -30.91
C ALA A 11 -7.53 -3.04 -29.73
N SER A 12 -6.23 -2.92 -30.00
CA SER A 12 -5.20 -2.76 -28.98
C SER A 12 -5.21 -1.35 -28.36
N ASP A 13 -5.46 -0.31 -29.14
CA ASP A 13 -5.59 1.07 -28.65
C ASP A 13 -6.83 1.27 -27.78
N ILE A 14 -7.96 0.66 -28.15
CA ILE A 14 -9.18 0.68 -27.33
C ILE A 14 -8.91 0.01 -25.97
N VAL A 15 -8.20 -1.12 -25.97
CA VAL A 15 -7.82 -1.83 -24.74
C VAL A 15 -6.85 -1.00 -23.88
N LEU A 16 -5.86 -0.34 -24.50
CA LEU A 16 -4.91 0.53 -23.81
C LEU A 16 -5.63 1.72 -23.15
N LYS A 17 -6.52 2.39 -23.89
CA LYS A 17 -7.32 3.52 -23.38
C LYS A 17 -8.21 3.11 -22.21
N LYS A 18 -8.81 1.92 -22.28
CA LYS A 18 -9.64 1.36 -21.21
C LYS A 18 -8.83 1.04 -19.96
N MET A 19 -7.62 0.48 -20.11
CA MET A 19 -6.69 0.25 -18.99
C MET A 19 -6.25 1.56 -18.34
N MET A 20 -5.93 2.58 -19.14
CA MET A 20 -5.52 3.90 -18.62
C MET A 20 -6.64 4.60 -17.82
N CYS A 21 -7.91 4.37 -18.15
CA CYS A 21 -9.04 4.89 -17.38
C CYS A 21 -9.30 4.10 -16.08
N SER A 22 -9.11 2.78 -16.06
CA SER A 22 -9.47 1.94 -14.90
C SER A 22 -8.36 1.82 -13.85
N LEU A 23 -7.08 1.86 -14.26
CA LEU A 23 -5.91 1.81 -13.37
C LEU A 23 -5.93 2.88 -12.26
N PRO A 24 -6.20 4.17 -12.56
CA PRO A 24 -6.22 5.21 -11.53
C PRO A 24 -7.28 4.97 -10.44
N ALA A 25 -8.45 4.44 -10.80
CA ALA A 25 -9.51 4.15 -9.83
C ALA A 25 -9.09 3.06 -8.83
N LEU A 26 -8.47 1.98 -9.31
CA LEU A 26 -7.94 0.92 -8.47
C LEU A 26 -6.75 1.40 -7.62
N MET A 27 -5.86 2.20 -8.21
CA MET A 27 -4.74 2.82 -7.49
C MET A 27 -5.23 3.72 -6.36
N PHE A 28 -6.30 4.49 -6.58
CA PHE A 28 -6.89 5.35 -5.55
C PHE A 28 -7.45 4.53 -4.38
N GLN A 29 -8.15 3.42 -4.65
CA GLN A 29 -8.65 2.53 -3.59
C GLN A 29 -7.50 1.97 -2.74
N ILE A 30 -6.44 1.49 -3.38
CA ILE A 30 -5.27 0.95 -2.67
C ILE A 30 -4.57 2.07 -1.89
N PHE A 31 -4.42 3.26 -2.47
CA PHE A 31 -3.83 4.43 -1.83
C PHE A 31 -4.56 4.80 -0.54
N MET A 32 -5.89 4.89 -0.56
CA MET A 32 -6.69 5.25 0.61
C MET A 32 -6.47 4.27 1.77
N VAL A 33 -6.45 2.97 1.46
CA VAL A 33 -6.20 1.91 2.44
C VAL A 33 -4.78 2.00 2.99
N CYS A 34 -3.76 2.10 2.13
CA CYS A 34 -2.36 2.22 2.54
C CYS A 34 -2.10 3.49 3.37
N TYR A 35 -2.71 4.62 3.02
CA TYR A 35 -2.59 5.88 3.74
C TYR A 35 -3.20 5.80 5.14
N LEU A 36 -4.42 5.26 5.26
CA LEU A 36 -5.08 5.09 6.54
C LEU A 36 -4.26 4.20 7.48
N PHE A 37 -3.77 3.07 6.97
CA PHE A 37 -2.97 2.15 7.78
C PHE A 37 -1.62 2.73 8.18
N ASP A 38 -0.95 3.48 7.30
CA ASP A 38 0.30 4.17 7.61
C ASP A 38 0.11 5.21 8.73
N LYS A 39 -0.97 6.00 8.65
CA LYS A 39 -1.33 6.99 9.69
C LYS A 39 -1.67 6.32 11.02
N LEU A 40 -2.47 5.25 10.99
CA LEU A 40 -2.80 4.47 12.18
C LEU A 40 -1.55 3.92 12.84
N HIS A 41 -0.61 3.38 12.05
CA HIS A 41 0.64 2.83 12.56
C HIS A 41 1.48 3.92 13.24
N LYS A 42 1.66 5.07 12.60
CA LYS A 42 2.41 6.22 13.15
C LYS A 42 1.80 6.75 14.44
N GLN A 43 0.47 6.91 14.50
CA GLN A 43 -0.21 7.36 15.71
C GLN A 43 -0.04 6.34 16.85
N LYS A 44 -0.12 5.05 16.55
CA LYS A 44 0.08 4.00 17.56
C LYS A 44 1.48 4.05 18.17
N ASP A 45 2.51 4.19 17.32
CA ASP A 45 3.90 4.26 17.77
C ASP A 45 4.14 5.53 18.59
N SER A 46 3.53 6.66 18.18
CA SER A 46 3.55 7.90 18.96
C SER A 46 2.91 7.75 20.35
N VAL A 47 1.80 7.01 20.47
CA VAL A 47 1.14 6.77 21.76
C VAL A 47 2.02 5.93 22.67
N ILE A 48 2.62 4.85 22.16
CA ILE A 48 3.54 4.01 22.94
C ILE A 48 4.76 4.83 23.40
N PHE A 49 5.31 5.64 22.51
CA PHE A 49 6.43 6.52 22.81
C PHE A 49 6.06 7.54 23.90
N ALA A 50 4.92 8.20 23.79
CA ALA A 50 4.43 9.15 24.80
C ALA A 50 4.21 8.49 26.17
N LEU A 51 3.66 7.26 26.19
CA LEU A 51 3.51 6.45 27.39
C LEU A 51 4.87 6.10 28.02
N TYR A 52 5.85 5.73 27.20
CA TYR A 52 7.21 5.43 27.65
C TYR A 52 7.95 6.67 28.18
N SER A 53 7.79 7.82 27.53
CA SER A 53 8.40 9.09 27.95
C SER A 53 7.71 9.74 29.15
N SER A 54 6.54 9.24 29.56
CA SER A 54 5.83 9.74 30.73
C SER A 54 6.58 9.38 32.03
N ASN A 55 6.28 10.06 33.14
CA ASN A 55 6.82 9.75 34.48
C ASN A 55 6.21 8.46 35.08
N TRP A 56 6.06 7.41 34.28
CA TRP A 56 5.42 6.14 34.64
C TRP A 56 6.07 5.46 35.86
N THR A 57 7.37 5.71 36.09
CA THR A 57 8.11 5.20 37.27
C THR A 57 7.58 5.78 38.58
N LYS A 58 7.09 7.02 38.58
CA LYS A 58 6.53 7.73 39.74
C LYS A 58 5.01 7.55 39.89
N MET A 59 4.35 6.89 38.94
CA MET A 59 2.90 6.62 39.00
C MET A 59 2.53 5.47 39.94
N ASP A 60 1.25 5.40 40.33
CA ASP A 60 0.68 4.31 41.13
C ASP A 60 0.81 2.94 40.44
N MET A 61 0.83 1.88 41.23
CA MET A 61 0.91 0.49 40.77
C MET A 61 -0.23 0.13 39.80
N LYS A 62 -1.42 0.70 39.99
CA LYS A 62 -2.55 0.53 39.05
C LYS A 62 -2.23 1.11 37.67
N CYS A 63 -1.70 2.34 37.62
CA CYS A 63 -1.28 2.99 36.38
C CYS A 63 -0.15 2.20 35.70
N LYS A 64 0.86 1.74 36.44
CA LYS A 64 1.95 0.92 35.90
C LYS A 64 1.45 -0.36 35.23
N LYS A 65 0.50 -1.07 35.86
CA LYS A 65 -0.14 -2.26 35.28
C LYS A 65 -0.92 -1.92 34.02
N LEU A 66 -1.64 -0.80 34.00
CA LEU A 66 -2.39 -0.35 32.83
C LEU A 66 -1.45 -0.02 31.66
N ILE A 67 -0.37 0.72 31.91
CA ILE A 67 0.65 1.06 30.92
C ILE A 67 1.29 -0.21 30.34
N LEU A 68 1.66 -1.16 31.21
CA LEU A 68 2.22 -2.45 30.79
C LEU A 68 1.23 -3.24 29.92
N LEU A 69 -0.06 -3.26 30.30
CA LEU A 69 -1.11 -3.91 29.54
C LEU A 69 -1.31 -3.23 28.18
N THR A 70 -1.36 -1.90 28.14
CA THR A 70 -1.48 -1.12 26.90
C THR A 70 -0.28 -1.37 25.99
N MET A 71 0.95 -1.37 26.51
CA MET A 71 2.15 -1.71 25.74
C MET A 71 2.11 -3.16 25.23
N ARG A 72 1.75 -4.14 26.06
CA ARG A 72 1.64 -5.55 25.66
C ARG A 72 0.56 -5.77 24.62
N MET A 73 -0.61 -5.15 24.78
CA MET A 73 -1.70 -5.22 23.81
C MET A 73 -1.30 -4.55 22.50
N ASN A 74 -0.63 -3.40 22.58
CA ASN A 74 -0.10 -2.71 21.41
C ASN A 74 1.03 -3.48 20.71
N ASN A 75 1.84 -4.23 21.44
CA ASN A 75 2.91 -5.06 20.92
C ASN A 75 2.39 -6.43 20.43
N ALA A 76 1.36 -7.01 21.02
CA ALA A 76 0.73 -8.23 20.51
C ALA A 76 -0.03 -7.97 19.19
N ASN A 77 -0.56 -6.74 19.02
CA ASN A 77 -1.05 -6.23 17.76
C ASN A 77 0.07 -5.79 16.78
N TYR A 78 1.34 -6.19 17.02
CA TYR A 78 2.47 -6.16 16.05
C TYR A 78 2.18 -6.87 14.72
N LYS A 79 1.04 -7.54 14.59
CA LYS A 79 0.42 -7.69 13.28
C LYS A 79 0.04 -6.30 12.77
N LYS A 80 1.03 -5.47 12.40
CA LYS A 80 0.94 -4.56 11.25
C LYS A 80 0.05 -5.29 10.27
N LEU A 81 -1.05 -4.69 9.81
CA LEU A 81 -1.95 -5.38 8.90
C LEU A 81 -1.11 -5.80 7.70
N LYS A 82 -0.77 -7.08 7.73
CA LYS A 82 0.23 -7.74 6.89
C LYS A 82 -0.65 -8.37 5.83
N PHE A 83 -0.65 -7.77 4.65
CA PHE A 83 -1.33 -8.36 3.51
C PHE A 83 -0.74 -9.74 3.20
N THR A 84 0.56 -9.91 3.47
CA THR A 84 1.28 -11.17 3.37
C THR A 84 2.26 -11.29 4.53
N ARG A 85 2.76 -12.50 4.82
CA ARG A 85 3.73 -12.80 5.90
C ARG A 85 4.94 -11.84 5.90
N THR A 86 5.28 -11.28 4.74
CA THR A 86 6.41 -10.36 4.50
C THR A 86 6.03 -8.93 4.10
N LYS A 87 4.80 -8.67 3.64
CA LYS A 87 4.40 -7.34 3.12
C LYS A 87 3.42 -6.65 4.07
N VAL A 88 3.90 -5.56 4.64
CA VAL A 88 3.11 -4.63 5.47
C VAL A 88 2.32 -3.72 4.54
N VAL A 89 1.04 -3.52 4.83
CA VAL A 89 0.24 -2.50 4.14
C VAL A 89 0.67 -1.12 4.64
N ASN A 90 1.55 -0.47 3.88
CA ASN A 90 1.99 0.90 4.12
C ASN A 90 2.09 1.67 2.79
N LEU A 91 2.42 2.96 2.88
CA LEU A 91 2.56 3.81 1.70
C LEU A 91 3.70 3.34 0.77
N GLU A 92 4.74 2.72 1.34
CA GLU A 92 5.86 2.13 0.57
C GLU A 92 5.38 0.98 -0.34
N MET A 93 4.48 0.12 0.15
CA MET A 93 3.89 -0.96 -0.64
C MET A 93 3.09 -0.40 -1.83
N PHE A 94 2.38 0.71 -1.64
CA PHE A 94 1.66 1.39 -2.72
C PHE A 94 2.64 1.90 -3.80
N PHE A 95 3.69 2.63 -3.41
CA PHE A 95 4.66 3.16 -4.38
C PHE A 95 5.39 2.06 -5.16
N LYS A 96 5.78 0.96 -4.49
CA LYS A 96 6.36 -0.21 -5.17
C LYS A 96 5.40 -0.79 -6.20
N THR A 97 4.14 -1.00 -5.80
CA THR A 97 3.11 -1.55 -6.70
C THR A 97 2.87 -0.64 -7.90
N MET A 98 2.83 0.68 -7.68
CA MET A 98 2.67 1.66 -8.76
C MET A 98 3.86 1.65 -9.73
N GLY A 99 5.09 1.53 -9.20
CA GLY A 99 6.30 1.37 -10.00
C GLY A 99 6.31 0.09 -10.84
N ASP A 100 5.88 -1.02 -10.27
CA ASP A 100 5.74 -2.30 -10.98
C ASP A 100 4.72 -2.18 -12.13
N CYS A 101 3.55 -1.58 -11.87
CA CYS A 101 2.53 -1.31 -12.90
C CYS A 101 3.07 -0.45 -14.05
N TYR A 102 3.80 0.63 -13.74
CA TYR A 102 4.41 1.49 -14.74
C TYR A 102 5.45 0.74 -15.58
N THR A 103 6.28 -0.08 -14.94
CA THR A 103 7.30 -0.88 -15.63
C THR A 103 6.65 -1.83 -16.63
N ILE A 104 5.62 -2.57 -16.21
CA ILE A 104 4.87 -3.49 -17.10
C ILE A 104 4.25 -2.71 -18.26
N LEU A 105 3.60 -1.57 -17.99
CA LEU A 105 3.00 -0.75 -19.03
C LEU A 105 4.04 -0.22 -20.03
N SER A 106 5.19 0.24 -19.55
CA SER A 106 6.28 0.74 -20.40
C SER A 106 6.84 -0.34 -21.33
N VAL A 107 7.01 -1.56 -20.83
CA VAL A 107 7.46 -2.72 -21.62
C VAL A 107 6.41 -3.08 -22.67
N LEU A 108 5.12 -3.10 -22.29
CA LEU A 108 4.03 -3.39 -23.21
C LEU A 108 3.97 -2.37 -24.37
N VAL A 109 4.06 -1.08 -24.04
CA VAL A 109 4.06 0.01 -25.04
C VAL A 109 5.28 -0.10 -25.97
N ASN A 110 6.47 -0.38 -25.42
CA ASN A 110 7.68 -0.58 -26.22
C ASN A 110 7.58 -1.81 -27.15
N TYR A 111 6.96 -2.89 -26.69
CA TYR A 111 6.73 -4.08 -27.50
C TYR A 111 5.77 -3.81 -28.66
N MET A 112 4.68 -3.08 -28.40
CA MET A 112 3.73 -2.64 -29.43
C MET A 112 4.41 -1.76 -30.48
N LYS A 113 5.27 -0.83 -30.05
CA LYS A 113 6.02 0.08 -30.94
C LYS A 113 7.05 -0.64 -31.81
N ARG A 114 7.69 -1.71 -31.32
CA ARG A 114 8.67 -2.50 -32.08
C ARG A 114 8.06 -3.45 -33.12
N LYS A 115 6.77 -3.77 -32.99
CA LYS A 115 6.06 -4.67 -33.89
C LYS A 115 5.55 -3.97 -35.16
N TYR A 116 5.65 -2.64 -35.19
CA TYR A 116 5.44 -1.74 -36.31
C TYR A 116 6.78 -1.17 -36.77
#